data_AF-S0FWL0-F1
#
_entry.id   AF-S0FWL0-F1
#
_cell.length_a   1.000
_cell.length_b   1.000
_cell.length_c   1.000
_cell.angle_alpha   90.00
_cell.angle_beta   90.00
_cell.angle_gamma   90.00
#
_symmetry.space_group_name_H-M   'P 1'
#
loop_
_entity.id
_entity.type
_entity.pdbx_description
1 polymer ?
#
loop_
_entity_poly.entity_id
_entity_poly.type
_entity_poly.pdbx_seq_one_letter_code
_entity_poly.pdbx_strand_id
1 'polypeptide(L)'
;MSKKISRIISNLPINEEGGGLGTLFIGLSVILLILMIFINIADYSLYTYKRNEVSKAMDYAVTAASQQIKAEHLEEMSKGFSDTSGKKLLEGVEINMSTASAAFNEIFYRNVSLSSISINNNLLLCSTTLTNGSLKYTIHANGSTFEQGEIKEPSELENIINTALSRLWPDSDKTGIYINGNPRTNMVEKGTYLFAVISDIEIKGLISKRKISLSSFAGAKLERGH
;
A
#
# COMPACT_ATOMS: atom_id res chain seq x y z
N MET A 1 -31.53 29.19 47.92
CA MET A 1 -30.49 28.27 47.41
C MET A 1 -29.34 29.05 46.73
N SER A 2 -28.77 30.06 47.39
CA SER A 2 -27.83 31.03 46.76
C SER A 2 -26.61 31.40 47.63
N LYS A 3 -26.64 31.14 48.95
CA LYS A 3 -25.52 31.50 49.86
C LYS A 3 -24.33 30.51 49.87
N LYS A 4 -24.50 29.26 49.40
CA LYS A 4 -23.40 28.26 49.38
C LYS A 4 -22.44 28.43 48.20
N ILE A 5 -22.92 28.89 47.04
CA ILE A 5 -22.08 29.11 45.86
C ILE A 5 -21.26 30.41 46.02
N SER A 6 -21.85 31.45 46.60
CA SER A 6 -21.17 32.71 46.91
C SER A 6 -19.98 32.54 47.90
N ARG A 7 -20.08 31.61 48.86
CA ARG A 7 -18.99 31.32 49.82
C ARG A 7 -17.82 30.51 49.24
N ILE A 8 -18.04 29.79 48.14
CA ILE A 8 -16.97 29.03 47.47
C ILE A 8 -16.12 29.98 46.61
N ILE A 9 -16.76 31.00 46.01
CA ILE A 9 -16.06 32.01 45.20
C ILE A 9 -15.30 33.00 46.10
N SER A 10 -15.81 33.32 47.31
CA SER A 10 -15.16 34.26 48.23
C SER A 10 -13.94 33.70 48.97
N ASN A 11 -13.66 32.39 48.85
CA ASN A 11 -12.56 31.70 49.55
C ASN A 11 -11.45 31.24 48.60
N LEU A 12 -11.50 31.64 47.32
CA LEU A 12 -10.33 31.52 46.45
C LEU A 12 -9.31 32.59 46.89
N PRO A 13 -8.08 32.21 47.29
CA PRO A 13 -7.05 33.17 47.63
C PRO A 13 -6.60 33.88 46.35
N ILE A 14 -7.22 35.03 46.06
CA ILE A 14 -6.67 36.00 45.10
C ILE A 14 -5.61 36.79 45.86
N ASN A 15 -4.42 36.19 46.00
CA ASN A 15 -3.25 36.89 46.49
C ASN A 15 -2.76 37.84 45.38
N GLU A 16 -2.86 39.15 45.62
CA GLU A 16 -2.52 40.19 44.64
C GLU A 16 -1.00 40.32 44.37
N GLU A 17 -0.13 39.62 45.10
CA GLU A 17 1.33 39.66 44.88
C GLU A 17 1.90 38.50 44.02
N GLY A 18 1.05 37.59 43.52
CA GLY A 18 1.45 36.46 42.66
C GLY A 18 0.93 36.50 41.22
N GLY A 19 0.15 37.52 40.85
CA GLY A 19 -0.65 37.53 39.61
C GLY A 19 0.16 37.65 38.32
N GLY A 20 1.24 38.43 38.31
CA GLY A 20 2.07 38.64 37.11
C GLY A 20 2.87 37.40 36.71
N LEU A 21 3.52 36.73 37.67
CA LEU A 21 4.27 35.50 37.40
C LEU A 21 3.32 34.34 37.04
N GLY A 22 2.20 34.20 37.72
CA GLY A 22 1.20 33.17 37.41
C GLY A 22 0.60 33.31 36.00
N THR A 23 0.27 34.52 35.58
CA THR A 23 -0.22 34.79 34.21
C THR A 23 0.85 34.52 33.15
N LEU A 24 2.12 34.83 33.42
CA LEU A 24 3.24 34.46 32.55
C LEU A 24 3.38 32.93 32.38
N PHE A 25 3.29 32.16 33.48
CA PHE A 25 3.38 30.69 33.41
C PHE A 25 2.20 30.07 32.66
N ILE A 26 0.99 30.57 32.88
CA ILE A 26 -0.20 30.11 32.15
C ILE A 26 -0.07 30.46 30.66
N GLY A 27 0.32 31.70 30.33
CA GLY A 27 0.55 32.13 28.96
C GLY A 27 1.60 31.29 28.23
N LEU A 28 2.75 31.04 28.88
CA LEU A 28 3.80 30.19 28.33
C LEU A 28 3.32 28.75 28.13
N SER A 29 2.56 28.20 29.07
CA SER A 29 2.01 26.84 28.98
C SER A 29 1.06 26.70 27.80
N VAL A 30 0.19 27.70 27.57
CA VAL A 30 -0.72 27.74 26.43
C VAL A 30 0.05 27.82 25.11
N ILE A 31 1.08 28.67 25.03
CA ILE A 31 1.92 28.79 23.83
C ILE A 31 2.64 27.46 23.53
N LEU A 32 3.21 26.81 24.54
CA LEU A 32 3.87 25.51 24.39
C LEU A 32 2.90 24.42 23.93
N LEU A 33 1.67 24.40 24.46
CA LEU A 33 0.64 23.47 24.05
C LEU A 33 0.23 23.69 22.59
N ILE A 34 0.05 24.94 22.17
CA ILE A 34 -0.24 25.29 20.78
C ILE A 34 0.91 24.85 19.86
N LEU A 35 2.16 25.10 20.26
CA LEU A 35 3.34 24.68 19.49
C LEU A 35 3.38 23.16 19.30
N MET A 36 3.12 22.40 20.37
CA MET A 36 3.05 20.93 20.30
C MET A 36 1.96 20.46 19.35
N ILE A 37 0.79 21.10 19.33
CA ILE A 37 -0.28 20.77 18.38
C ILE A 37 0.18 21.01 16.94
N PHE A 38 0.79 22.16 16.65
CA PHE A 38 1.30 22.46 15.31
C PHE A 38 2.38 21.47 14.85
N ILE A 39 3.29 21.09 15.74
CA ILE A 39 4.31 20.09 15.44
C ILE A 39 3.67 18.74 15.09
N ASN A 40 2.66 18.30 15.83
CA ASN A 40 1.94 17.06 15.54
C ASN A 40 1.21 17.11 14.19
N ILE A 41 0.58 18.25 13.86
CA ILE A 41 -0.08 18.46 12.56
C ILE A 41 0.96 18.40 11.43
N ALA A 42 2.10 19.10 11.59
CA ALA A 42 3.17 19.10 10.62
C ALA A 42 3.76 17.70 10.40
N ASP A 43 4.00 16.95 11.49
CA ASP A 43 4.47 15.58 11.46
C ASP A 43 3.51 14.66 10.70
N TYR A 44 2.20 14.74 11.00
CA TYR A 44 1.18 13.95 10.34
C TYR A 44 1.00 14.32 8.87
N SER A 45 1.08 15.62 8.54
CA SER A 45 1.03 16.10 7.16
C SER A 45 2.20 15.56 6.35
N LEU A 46 3.42 15.60 6.90
CA LEU A 46 4.61 15.08 6.25
C LEU A 46 4.54 13.55 6.06
N TYR A 47 4.06 12.83 7.08
CA TYR A 47 3.81 11.39 6.98
C TYR A 47 2.82 11.08 5.85
N THR A 48 1.70 11.80 5.78
CA THR A 48 0.65 11.57 4.77
C THR A 48 1.17 11.86 3.36
N TYR A 49 1.93 12.94 3.20
CA TYR A 49 2.57 13.28 1.92
C TYR A 49 3.49 12.16 1.44
N LYS A 50 4.40 11.68 2.29
CA LYS A 50 5.34 10.59 1.96
C LYS A 50 4.62 9.27 1.69
N ARG A 51 3.59 8.94 2.48
CA ARG A 51 2.74 7.76 2.24
C ARG A 51 2.09 7.80 0.86
N ASN A 52 1.56 8.95 0.47
CA ASN A 52 0.91 9.13 -0.83
C ASN A 52 1.91 9.00 -1.98
N GLU A 53 3.12 9.54 -1.82
CA GLU A 53 4.20 9.39 -2.79
C GLU A 53 4.56 7.92 -3.01
N VAL A 54 4.77 7.16 -1.93
CA VAL A 54 5.05 5.71 -2.00
C VAL A 54 3.89 4.95 -2.64
N SER A 55 2.63 5.28 -2.30
CA SER A 55 1.44 4.65 -2.90
C SER A 55 1.40 4.87 -4.42
N LYS A 56 1.65 6.11 -4.89
CA LYS A 56 1.67 6.41 -6.32
C LYS A 56 2.80 5.71 -7.05
N ALA A 57 3.99 5.68 -6.46
CA ALA A 57 5.13 4.96 -7.03
C ALA A 57 4.85 3.46 -7.13
N MET A 58 4.17 2.88 -6.14
CA MET A 58 3.72 1.49 -6.18
C MET A 58 2.73 1.24 -7.32
N ASP A 59 1.75 2.12 -7.54
CA ASP A 59 0.78 1.97 -8.63
C ASP A 59 1.45 2.04 -10.01
N TYR A 60 2.41 2.97 -10.19
CA TYR A 60 3.20 3.05 -11.43
C TYR A 60 4.08 1.80 -11.63
N ALA A 61 4.73 1.33 -10.57
CA ALA A 61 5.58 0.15 -10.60
C ALA A 61 4.79 -1.11 -10.94
N VAL A 62 3.64 -1.33 -10.28
CA VAL A 62 2.70 -2.42 -10.58
C VAL A 62 2.26 -2.38 -12.04
N THR A 63 1.89 -1.21 -12.53
CA THR A 63 1.40 -1.04 -13.90
C THR A 63 2.49 -1.41 -14.92
N ALA A 64 3.70 -0.88 -14.76
CA ALA A 64 4.82 -1.19 -15.65
C ALA A 64 5.27 -2.66 -15.57
N ALA A 65 5.29 -3.23 -14.37
CA ALA A 65 5.65 -4.62 -14.15
C ALA A 65 4.61 -5.60 -14.74
N SER A 66 3.32 -5.26 -14.70
CA SER A 66 2.24 -6.07 -15.29
C SER A 66 2.34 -6.21 -16.81
N GLN A 67 3.08 -5.31 -17.48
CA GLN A 67 3.30 -5.31 -18.92
C GLN A 67 4.50 -6.16 -19.35
N GLN A 68 5.28 -6.70 -18.41
CA GLN A 68 6.46 -7.51 -18.70
C GLN A 68 6.07 -8.95 -19.08
N ILE A 69 5.46 -9.11 -20.25
CA ILE A 69 4.97 -10.39 -20.77
C ILE A 69 6.15 -11.22 -21.32
N LYS A 70 6.09 -12.56 -21.17
CA LYS A 70 7.07 -13.46 -21.78
C LYS A 70 7.07 -13.35 -23.31
N ALA A 71 8.25 -13.20 -23.91
CA ALA A 71 8.41 -12.97 -25.35
C ALA A 71 7.79 -14.08 -26.22
N GLU A 72 7.79 -15.32 -25.75
CA GLU A 72 7.20 -16.49 -26.43
C GLU A 72 5.69 -16.36 -26.68
N HIS A 73 5.00 -15.51 -25.92
CA HIS A 73 3.55 -15.32 -26.03
C HIS A 73 3.18 -14.09 -26.89
N LEU A 74 4.17 -13.32 -27.38
CA LEU A 74 3.93 -12.19 -28.29
C LEU A 74 3.33 -12.63 -29.64
N GLU A 75 3.65 -13.83 -30.12
CA GLU A 75 3.08 -14.38 -31.35
C GLU A 75 1.62 -14.82 -31.18
N GLU A 76 1.26 -15.44 -30.05
CA GLU A 76 -0.14 -15.77 -29.71
C GLU A 76 -0.99 -14.51 -29.54
N MET A 77 -0.39 -13.42 -29.07
CA MET A 77 -1.01 -12.10 -28.97
C MET A 77 -1.36 -11.46 -30.34
N SER A 78 -0.64 -11.83 -31.41
CA SER A 78 -0.90 -11.32 -32.78
C SER A 78 -2.15 -11.93 -33.44
N LYS A 79 -2.63 -13.08 -32.95
CA LYS A 79 -3.87 -13.75 -33.40
C LYS A 79 -5.12 -13.26 -32.66
N GLY A 80 -5.00 -12.14 -31.95
CA GLY A 80 -5.62 -11.79 -30.66
C GLY A 80 -7.14 -11.62 -30.52
N PHE A 81 -7.99 -12.24 -31.34
CA PHE A 81 -9.43 -12.23 -31.10
C PHE A 81 -10.07 -13.59 -31.43
N SER A 82 -11.00 -14.02 -30.58
CA SER A 82 -11.91 -15.11 -30.91
C SER A 82 -12.93 -14.58 -31.93
N ASP A 83 -12.94 -15.15 -33.14
CA ASP A 83 -13.86 -14.79 -34.24
C ASP A 83 -15.35 -14.89 -33.85
N THR A 84 -15.64 -15.67 -32.81
CA THR A 84 -17.00 -15.93 -32.29
C THR A 84 -17.42 -15.03 -31.13
N SER A 85 -16.50 -14.45 -30.36
CA SER A 85 -16.84 -13.70 -29.13
C SER A 85 -16.40 -12.23 -29.14
N GLY A 86 -15.49 -11.84 -30.04
CA GLY A 86 -14.86 -10.52 -30.03
C GLY A 86 -14.07 -10.22 -28.76
N LYS A 87 -13.89 -11.20 -27.86
CA LYS A 87 -13.10 -11.08 -26.64
C LYS A 87 -11.64 -11.43 -26.92
N LYS A 88 -10.76 -10.71 -26.23
CA LYS A 88 -9.31 -10.89 -26.29
C LYS A 88 -8.95 -12.24 -25.67
N LEU A 89 -8.28 -13.11 -26.41
CA LEU A 89 -7.69 -14.34 -25.87
C LEU A 89 -6.48 -13.92 -25.03
N LEU A 90 -6.68 -13.80 -23.71
CA LEU A 90 -5.61 -13.62 -22.71
C LEU A 90 -5.18 -14.96 -22.09
N GLU A 91 -5.74 -16.06 -22.58
CA GLU A 91 -5.35 -17.40 -22.16
C GLU A 91 -3.91 -17.68 -22.62
N GLY A 92 -3.08 -18.18 -21.70
CA GLY A 92 -1.65 -18.43 -21.94
C GLY A 92 -0.73 -17.21 -21.78
N VAL A 93 -1.25 -15.98 -21.65
CA VAL A 93 -0.38 -14.79 -21.51
C VAL A 93 0.25 -14.77 -20.11
N GLU A 94 1.52 -15.14 -20.03
CA GLU A 94 2.28 -15.18 -18.78
C GLU A 94 3.16 -13.94 -18.59
N ILE A 95 3.14 -13.39 -17.37
CA ILE A 95 4.07 -12.34 -16.94
C ILE A 95 5.42 -12.99 -16.64
N ASN A 96 6.50 -12.45 -17.21
CA ASN A 96 7.85 -12.82 -16.82
C ASN A 96 8.18 -12.18 -15.47
N MET A 97 8.04 -12.96 -14.39
CA MET A 97 8.23 -12.47 -13.02
C MET A 97 9.63 -11.93 -12.71
N SER A 98 10.66 -12.41 -13.41
CA SER A 98 12.04 -11.90 -13.22
C SER A 98 12.17 -10.48 -13.77
N THR A 99 11.74 -10.26 -15.00
CA THR A 99 11.75 -8.92 -15.61
C THR A 99 10.72 -8.00 -14.98
N ALA A 100 9.55 -8.52 -14.58
CA ALA A 100 8.54 -7.77 -13.84
C ALA A 100 9.07 -7.27 -12.49
N SER A 101 9.81 -8.11 -11.74
CA SER A 101 10.45 -7.70 -10.49
C SER A 101 11.51 -6.61 -10.69
N ALA A 102 12.33 -6.73 -11.74
CA ALA A 102 13.31 -5.72 -12.09
C ALA A 102 12.63 -4.38 -12.48
N ALA A 103 11.64 -4.43 -13.37
CA ALA A 103 10.87 -3.26 -13.80
C ALA A 103 10.11 -2.61 -12.63
N PHE A 104 9.54 -3.42 -11.74
CA PHE A 104 8.87 -2.94 -10.53
C PHE A 104 9.84 -2.10 -9.69
N ASN A 105 11.00 -2.67 -9.34
CA ASN A 105 11.98 -1.97 -8.50
C ASN A 105 12.50 -0.71 -9.20
N GLU A 106 12.83 -0.79 -10.49
CA GLU A 106 13.31 0.36 -11.26
C GLU A 106 12.30 1.51 -11.24
N ILE A 107 11.05 1.24 -11.60
CA ILE A 107 10.00 2.26 -11.67
C ILE A 107 9.65 2.77 -10.27
N PHE A 108 9.61 1.90 -9.26
CA PHE A 108 9.37 2.30 -7.88
C PHE A 108 10.44 3.28 -7.40
N TYR A 109 11.73 2.92 -7.49
CA TYR A 109 12.83 3.77 -7.02
C TYR A 109 13.00 5.04 -7.86
N ARG A 110 12.60 5.04 -9.14
CA ARG A 110 12.58 6.25 -9.97
C ARG A 110 11.50 7.25 -9.53
N ASN A 111 10.40 6.77 -8.95
CA ASN A 111 9.25 7.59 -8.58
C ASN A 111 9.17 7.90 -7.07
N VAL A 112 10.01 7.27 -6.25
CA VAL A 112 10.16 7.58 -4.83
C VAL A 112 11.40 8.43 -4.62
N SER A 113 11.22 9.67 -4.17
CA SER A 113 12.32 10.60 -3.83
C SER A 113 12.96 10.31 -2.46
N LEU A 114 12.49 9.28 -1.76
CA LEU A 114 12.91 8.93 -0.40
C LEU A 114 14.08 7.93 -0.44
N SER A 115 15.30 8.45 -0.43
CA SER A 115 16.57 7.70 -0.47
C SER A 115 16.78 6.66 0.64
N SER A 116 15.91 6.60 1.65
CA SER A 116 16.00 5.67 2.78
C SER A 116 14.99 4.53 2.74
N ILE A 117 14.10 4.50 1.75
CA ILE A 117 13.15 3.40 1.58
C ILE A 117 13.82 2.30 0.77
N SER A 118 13.89 1.10 1.34
CA SER A 118 14.29 -0.13 0.66
C SER A 118 13.17 -1.14 0.78
N ILE A 119 12.75 -1.70 -0.35
CA ILE A 119 11.61 -2.61 -0.42
C ILE A 119 12.00 -4.04 -0.79
N ASN A 120 13.26 -4.30 -1.12
CA ASN A 120 13.70 -5.56 -1.72
C ASN A 120 13.40 -6.79 -0.84
N ASN A 121 13.47 -6.64 0.48
CA ASN A 121 13.21 -7.71 1.45
C ASN A 121 11.76 -7.77 1.95
N ASN A 122 10.95 -6.82 1.48
CA ASN A 122 9.59 -6.58 1.95
C ASN A 122 8.57 -6.62 0.79
N LEU A 123 9.02 -6.95 -0.42
CA LEU A 123 8.23 -6.98 -1.63
C LEU A 123 7.78 -8.42 -1.92
N LEU A 124 6.47 -8.59 -2.07
CA LEU A 124 5.85 -9.78 -2.62
C LEU A 124 5.15 -9.40 -3.92
N LEU A 125 5.43 -10.14 -4.98
CA LEU A 125 4.73 -10.04 -6.26
C LEU A 125 4.01 -11.36 -6.53
N CYS A 126 2.72 -11.31 -6.82
CA CYS A 126 1.94 -12.47 -7.21
C CYS A 126 1.41 -12.24 -8.64
N SER A 127 1.85 -13.05 -9.59
CA SER A 127 1.24 -13.09 -10.92
C SER A 127 0.20 -14.18 -10.99
N THR A 128 -0.80 -13.95 -11.84
CA THR A 128 -1.82 -14.93 -12.18
C THR A 128 -1.85 -15.09 -13.70
N THR A 129 -2.20 -16.28 -14.17
CA THR A 129 -2.37 -16.56 -15.61
C THR A 129 -3.49 -17.57 -15.79
N LEU A 130 -4.31 -17.36 -16.81
CA LEU A 130 -5.36 -18.29 -17.18
C LEU A 130 -4.79 -19.36 -18.12
N THR A 131 -4.94 -20.64 -17.76
CA THR A 131 -4.55 -21.77 -18.60
C THR A 131 -5.62 -22.86 -18.52
N ASN A 132 -6.21 -23.26 -19.65
CA ASN A 132 -7.21 -24.33 -19.71
C ASN A 132 -8.40 -24.11 -18.75
N GLY A 133 -8.82 -22.86 -18.59
CA GLY A 133 -9.93 -22.48 -17.70
C GLY A 133 -9.62 -22.45 -16.19
N SER A 134 -8.41 -22.80 -15.77
CA SER A 134 -7.93 -22.65 -14.40
C SER A 134 -6.92 -21.51 -14.27
N LEU A 135 -6.82 -20.92 -13.08
CA LEU A 135 -5.95 -19.79 -12.82
C LEU A 135 -4.68 -20.30 -12.13
N LYS A 136 -3.56 -20.24 -12.83
CA LYS A 136 -2.25 -20.49 -12.23
C LYS A 136 -1.77 -19.23 -11.53
N TYR A 137 -1.10 -19.39 -10.40
CA TYR A 137 -0.47 -18.28 -9.69
C TYR A 137 1.02 -18.55 -9.45
N THR A 138 1.80 -17.48 -9.40
CA THR A 138 3.22 -17.52 -9.05
C THR A 138 3.54 -16.36 -8.12
N ILE A 139 3.98 -16.67 -6.92
CA ILE A 139 4.42 -15.71 -5.91
C ILE A 139 5.94 -15.64 -5.92
N HIS A 140 6.46 -14.44 -6.12
CA HIS A 140 7.86 -14.08 -5.89
C HIS A 140 7.97 -13.23 -4.64
N ALA A 141 8.95 -13.53 -3.81
CA ALA A 141 9.34 -12.72 -2.67
C ALA A 141 10.87 -12.66 -2.59
N ASN A 142 11.43 -11.54 -2.16
CA ASN A 142 12.88 -11.39 -1.97
C ASN A 142 13.71 -11.75 -3.22
N GLY A 143 13.17 -11.50 -4.42
CA GLY A 143 13.85 -11.75 -5.69
C GLY A 143 13.82 -13.20 -6.19
N SER A 144 13.16 -14.13 -5.48
CA SER A 144 13.02 -15.53 -5.89
C SER A 144 11.57 -15.98 -5.90
N THR A 145 11.30 -17.08 -6.60
CA THR A 145 9.99 -17.76 -6.55
C THR A 145 9.81 -18.38 -5.17
N PHE A 146 8.74 -17.99 -4.49
CA PHE A 146 8.39 -18.47 -3.16
C PHE A 146 7.36 -19.60 -3.23
N GLU A 147 6.33 -19.44 -4.06
CA GLU A 147 5.23 -20.39 -4.17
C GLU A 147 4.60 -20.35 -5.57
N GLN A 148 4.12 -21.49 -6.04
CA GLN A 148 3.34 -21.61 -7.27
C GLN A 148 2.20 -22.61 -7.04
N GLY A 149 1.09 -22.39 -7.73
CA GLY A 149 -0.05 -23.30 -7.66
C GLY A 149 -1.12 -22.95 -8.68
N GLU A 150 -2.25 -23.61 -8.54
CA GLU A 150 -3.40 -23.48 -9.42
C GLU A 150 -4.67 -23.41 -8.59
N ILE A 151 -5.56 -22.49 -8.95
CA ILE A 151 -6.84 -22.29 -8.30
C ILE A 151 -7.96 -22.28 -9.33
N LYS A 152 -9.17 -22.62 -8.86
CA LYS A 152 -10.35 -22.63 -9.71
C LYS A 152 -10.99 -21.26 -9.78
N GLU A 153 -11.06 -20.57 -8.64
CA GLU A 153 -11.74 -19.28 -8.54
C GLU A 153 -10.83 -18.15 -8.02
N PRO A 154 -10.89 -16.94 -8.61
CA PRO A 154 -10.08 -15.79 -8.18
C PRO A 154 -10.27 -15.38 -6.71
N SER A 155 -11.40 -15.73 -6.09
CA SER A 155 -11.66 -15.48 -4.66
C SER A 155 -10.67 -16.17 -3.73
N GLU A 156 -10.01 -17.23 -4.19
CA GLU A 156 -9.02 -17.96 -3.39
C GLU A 156 -7.68 -17.21 -3.28
N LEU A 157 -7.39 -16.25 -4.19
CA LEU A 157 -6.13 -15.49 -4.21
C LEU A 157 -5.88 -14.71 -2.94
N GLU A 158 -6.92 -14.11 -2.36
CA GLU A 158 -6.81 -13.31 -1.14
C GLU A 158 -6.21 -14.14 0.00
N ASN A 159 -6.77 -15.34 0.23
CA ASN A 159 -6.30 -16.25 1.27
C ASN A 159 -4.88 -16.75 1.00
N ILE A 160 -4.55 -17.06 -0.26
CA ILE A 160 -3.22 -17.51 -0.65
C ILE A 160 -2.17 -16.43 -0.38
N ILE A 161 -2.43 -15.20 -0.81
CA ILE A 161 -1.51 -14.07 -0.60
C ILE A 161 -1.37 -13.79 0.89
N ASN A 162 -2.46 -13.70 1.65
CA ASN A 162 -2.40 -13.47 3.10
C ASN A 162 -1.66 -14.59 3.86
N THR A 163 -1.79 -15.84 3.41
CA THR A 163 -1.05 -16.97 3.97
C THR A 163 0.45 -16.86 3.65
N ALA A 164 0.81 -16.49 2.41
CA ALA A 164 2.19 -16.26 2.02
C ALA A 164 2.82 -15.12 2.84
N LEU A 165 2.09 -14.02 3.04
CA LEU A 165 2.54 -12.89 3.88
C LEU A 165 2.80 -13.31 5.32
N SER A 166 1.88 -14.08 5.91
CA SER A 166 2.03 -14.56 7.29
C SER A 166 3.23 -15.49 7.47
N ARG A 167 3.63 -16.20 6.40
CA ARG A 167 4.83 -17.07 6.39
C ARG A 167 6.12 -16.28 6.18
N LEU A 168 6.10 -15.26 5.32
CA LEU A 168 7.27 -14.44 5.00
C LEU A 168 7.59 -13.42 6.11
N TRP A 169 6.57 -12.82 6.70
CA TRP A 169 6.69 -11.76 7.70
C TRP A 169 5.73 -12.01 8.88
N PRO A 170 6.01 -13.02 9.74
CA PRO A 170 5.13 -13.38 10.85
C PRO A 170 4.99 -12.30 11.92
N ASP A 171 6.01 -11.44 12.05
CA ASP A 171 6.07 -10.35 13.03
C ASP A 171 5.53 -9.01 12.50
N SER A 172 5.11 -8.95 11.23
CA SER A 172 4.53 -7.74 10.63
C SER A 172 3.11 -7.51 11.18
N ASP A 173 2.70 -6.24 11.28
CA ASP A 173 1.32 -5.89 11.64
C ASP A 173 0.39 -6.60 10.67
N LYS A 174 -0.50 -7.46 11.19
CA LYS A 174 -1.44 -8.34 10.46
C LYS A 174 -2.45 -7.54 9.63
N THR A 175 -1.97 -6.83 8.64
CA THR A 175 -2.76 -6.05 7.71
C THR A 175 -3.16 -7.01 6.62
N GLY A 176 -4.29 -7.70 6.84
CA GLY A 176 -4.88 -8.55 5.82
C GLY A 176 -5.12 -7.74 4.54
N ILE A 177 -4.69 -8.27 3.42
CA ILE A 177 -4.91 -7.68 2.10
C ILE A 177 -6.24 -8.19 1.61
N TYR A 178 -7.02 -7.28 1.01
CA TYR A 178 -8.33 -7.60 0.47
C TYR A 178 -8.29 -7.51 -1.05
N ILE A 179 -8.46 -8.65 -1.71
CA ILE A 179 -8.45 -8.82 -3.15
C ILE A 179 -9.85 -9.33 -3.48
N ASN A 180 -10.79 -8.40 -3.68
CA ASN A 180 -12.26 -8.56 -3.82
C ASN A 180 -13.11 -8.22 -2.57
N GLY A 181 -12.55 -7.65 -1.50
CA GLY A 181 -13.31 -7.23 -0.32
C GLY A 181 -14.37 -6.14 -0.54
N ASN A 182 -14.42 -5.51 -1.73
CA ASN A 182 -15.48 -4.57 -2.11
C ASN A 182 -16.18 -5.02 -3.42
N PRO A 183 -17.41 -5.56 -3.35
CA PRO A 183 -18.15 -6.04 -4.51
C PRO A 183 -18.56 -4.95 -5.50
N ARG A 184 -18.35 -3.65 -5.17
CA ARG A 184 -18.66 -2.53 -6.06
C ARG A 184 -17.49 -2.03 -6.89
N THR A 185 -16.24 -2.36 -6.56
CA THR A 185 -15.09 -1.67 -7.15
C THR A 185 -14.06 -2.57 -7.80
N ASN A 186 -13.83 -3.80 -7.30
CA ASN A 186 -12.80 -4.69 -7.86
C ASN A 186 -13.29 -6.14 -7.80
N MET A 187 -13.86 -6.64 -8.89
CA MET A 187 -13.94 -8.08 -9.13
C MET A 187 -12.75 -8.47 -9.99
N VAL A 188 -11.81 -9.22 -9.41
CA VAL A 188 -10.76 -9.90 -10.18
C VAL A 188 -11.43 -11.01 -10.98
N GLU A 189 -11.44 -10.87 -12.30
CA GLU A 189 -11.93 -11.89 -13.23
C GLU A 189 -10.82 -12.94 -13.49
N LYS A 190 -11.17 -14.03 -14.19
CA LYS A 190 -10.15 -15.00 -14.63
C LYS A 190 -9.31 -14.36 -15.75
N GLY A 191 -8.01 -14.18 -15.51
CA GLY A 191 -7.11 -13.54 -16.45
C GLY A 191 -5.70 -13.36 -15.90
N THR A 192 -4.90 -12.56 -16.60
CA THR A 192 -3.51 -12.29 -16.23
C THR A 192 -3.39 -10.98 -15.45
N TYR A 193 -3.07 -11.09 -14.17
CA TYR A 193 -2.89 -9.97 -13.25
C TYR A 193 -1.56 -10.06 -12.52
N LEU A 194 -1.03 -8.90 -12.13
CA LEU A 194 0.06 -8.77 -11.18
C LEU A 194 -0.45 -8.06 -9.93
N PHE A 195 -0.30 -8.71 -8.79
CA PHE A 195 -0.51 -8.15 -7.46
C PHE A 195 0.85 -7.85 -6.85
N ALA A 196 1.02 -6.68 -6.26
CA ALA A 196 2.19 -6.34 -5.47
C ALA A 196 1.77 -6.00 -4.05
N VAL A 197 2.62 -6.40 -3.12
CA VAL A 197 2.51 -6.10 -1.71
C VAL A 197 3.87 -5.65 -1.24
N ILE A 198 3.91 -4.52 -0.54
CA ILE A 198 5.11 -4.08 0.16
C ILE A 198 4.76 -4.02 1.65
N SER A 199 5.40 -4.84 2.46
CA SER A 199 5.18 -4.88 3.91
C SER A 199 6.12 -3.96 4.69
N ASP A 200 5.71 -3.51 5.87
CA ASP A 200 6.57 -2.85 6.86
C ASP A 200 7.46 -1.71 6.34
N ILE A 201 6.97 -0.89 5.40
CA ILE A 201 7.69 0.29 4.94
C ILE A 201 7.74 1.31 6.06
N GLU A 202 8.95 1.70 6.49
CA GLU A 202 9.12 2.77 7.47
C GLU A 202 9.00 4.15 6.80
N ILE A 203 7.97 4.91 7.16
CA ILE A 203 7.81 6.31 6.79
C ILE A 203 8.15 7.19 7.98
N LYS A 204 9.14 8.06 7.78
CA LYS A 204 9.59 9.03 8.78
C LYS A 204 8.84 10.35 8.61
N GLY A 205 8.15 10.77 9.66
CA GLY A 205 7.63 12.13 9.83
C GLY A 205 8.75 13.10 10.24
N LEU A 206 8.35 14.20 10.88
CA LEU A 206 9.26 15.18 11.47
C LEU A 206 9.87 14.62 12.77
N ILE A 207 9.07 13.90 13.55
CA ILE A 207 9.42 13.33 14.86
C ILE A 207 9.00 11.86 14.94
N SER A 208 7.87 11.49 14.31
CA SER A 208 7.37 10.12 14.35
C SER A 208 7.98 9.23 13.27
N LYS A 209 7.98 7.93 13.54
CA LYS A 209 8.26 6.88 12.56
C LYS A 209 7.09 5.91 12.58
N ARG A 210 6.58 5.55 11.41
CA ARG A 210 5.42 4.66 11.28
C ARG A 210 5.70 3.62 10.22
N LYS A 211 5.39 2.36 10.50
CA LYS A 211 5.41 1.29 9.52
C LYS A 211 4.06 1.23 8.81
N ILE A 212 4.09 0.98 7.50
CA ILE A 212 2.88 0.74 6.72
C ILE A 212 3.08 -0.44 5.79
N SER A 213 2.00 -1.14 5.51
CA SER A 213 1.93 -2.12 4.42
C SER A 213 1.02 -1.58 3.33
N LEU A 214 1.45 -1.73 2.08
CA LEU A 214 0.73 -1.28 0.90
C LEU A 214 0.50 -2.44 -0.05
N SER A 215 -0.62 -2.39 -0.77
CA SER A 215 -1.02 -3.39 -1.74
C SER A 215 -1.59 -2.69 -2.96
N SER A 216 -1.23 -3.16 -4.15
CA SER A 216 -1.73 -2.65 -5.42
C SER A 216 -1.78 -3.78 -6.44
N PHE A 217 -2.60 -3.64 -7.48
CA PHE A 217 -2.73 -4.64 -8.52
C PHE A 217 -3.00 -4.01 -9.88
N ALA A 218 -2.53 -4.66 -10.94
CA ALA A 218 -2.84 -4.29 -12.31
C ALA A 218 -3.06 -5.56 -13.15
N GLY A 219 -4.06 -5.50 -14.01
CA GLY A 219 -4.21 -6.46 -15.10
C GLY A 219 -3.25 -6.12 -16.23
N ALA A 220 -2.74 -7.13 -16.93
CA ALA A 220 -1.96 -6.93 -18.15
C ALA A 220 -2.84 -6.24 -19.21
N LYS A 221 -2.67 -4.92 -19.38
CA LYS A 221 -3.34 -4.15 -20.43
C LYS A 221 -2.51 -4.21 -21.70
N LEU A 222 -3.03 -4.86 -22.75
CA LEU A 222 -2.42 -4.80 -24.08
C LEU A 222 -2.99 -3.59 -24.81
N GLU A 223 -2.21 -2.52 -24.90
CA GLU A 223 -2.47 -1.40 -25.81
C GLU A 223 -2.00 -1.78 -27.21
N ARG A 224 -2.80 -1.40 -28.23
CA ARG A 224 -2.39 -1.52 -29.63
C ARG A 224 -1.26 -0.52 -29.86
N GLY A 225 -0.06 -1.00 -30.22
CA GLY A 225 0.91 -0.16 -30.90
C GLY A 225 0.31 0.26 -32.24
N HIS A 226 0.19 1.57 -32.46
CA HIS A 226 -0.10 2.15 -33.76
C HIS A 226 1.19 2.25 -34.58
#